data_AF-A0A8T0UG84-F1
#
_entry.id   AF-A0A8T0UG84-F1
#
_cell.length_a   1.000
_cell.length_b   1.000
_cell.length_c   1.000
_cell.angle_alpha   90.00
_cell.angle_beta   90.00
_cell.angle_gamma   90.00
#
_symmetry.space_group_name_H-M   'P 1'
#
loop_
_entity.id
_entity.type
_entity.pdbx_description
1 polymer ?
#
loop_
_entity_poly.entity_id
_entity_poly.type
_entity_poly.pdbx_seq_one_letter_code
_entity_poly.pdbx_strand_id
1 'polypeptide(L)'
;MGTTKNLNLSAQLKNPPQQRERGPGHPRRVAFYKPSTSGCPARRREFLAAGYLSQGDEVRKRRGTRSSPSASASSDSEVLQGPLLSSLSSIRAGLTMYLIEDKGGAIAVMLASLLFLGTWPAVLTLLERRGRLPQHTYLDYSLTNLLAAVLIALTFGQLGDSKDGMPNFFTQLSQDNWPSVLFAMAGGVVLSVGNLSTQYAWAYVGLSVTEVISSSMVVVIGTTLNYFLDNRINKAEILFAGVACFLVAVILGSAVHASNAADNEEKLNASNKLGENGSVEPSKGVPDKDAPMDLENPSGTKHVTRAEAGTAEYLIELEERRSIKVFGSSTFIGLGIVFFSGVCFSLFSPAFNLATNDQWHTLKDGVPHLVVYTAFFYFSISCFVIGIGLNILFLYRPMAGVPKSSFKAYINDWKGRQWALLAGLLCGFGNGFQFMGGQAAGYAAADAVQALPLVSTFWGILLFGEYRKSSRKTYILLGFMLFMFIAAVATLMASSGHRSTK
;
A
#
# COMPACT_ATOMS: atom_id res chain seq x y z
N MET A 1 -17.45 46.40 34.53
CA MET A 1 -18.07 45.09 34.24
C MET A 1 -18.91 45.28 32.98
N GLY A 2 -18.54 44.66 31.84
CA GLY A 2 -19.16 44.96 30.54
C GLY A 2 -18.76 43.93 29.49
N THR A 3 -19.65 43.69 28.53
CA THR A 3 -19.65 42.46 27.71
C THR A 3 -19.01 42.67 26.34
N THR A 4 -17.88 42.02 26.07
CA THR A 4 -17.23 42.01 24.75
C THR A 4 -17.74 40.84 23.91
N LYS A 5 -18.03 41.08 22.62
CA LYS A 5 -18.68 40.11 21.72
C LYS A 5 -17.65 39.20 21.03
N ASN A 6 -17.96 37.90 20.94
CA ASN A 6 -17.32 37.02 19.95
C ASN A 6 -17.72 37.46 18.53
N LEU A 7 -16.74 37.54 17.61
CA LEU A 7 -17.00 37.63 16.16
C LEU A 7 -16.69 36.27 15.52
N ASN A 8 -17.68 35.68 14.85
CA ASN A 8 -17.49 34.46 14.08
C ASN A 8 -16.86 34.78 12.71
N LEU A 9 -15.69 34.21 12.45
CA LEU A 9 -15.00 34.29 11.16
C LEU A 9 -15.62 33.31 10.15
N SER A 10 -16.89 33.54 9.79
CA SER A 10 -17.70 32.61 8.97
C SER A 10 -18.46 33.29 7.82
N ALA A 11 -18.12 34.54 7.51
CA ALA A 11 -18.97 35.44 6.70
C ALA A 11 -18.26 36.13 5.52
N GLN A 12 -17.07 35.67 5.11
CA GLN A 12 -16.32 36.24 3.98
C GLN A 12 -15.89 35.18 2.95
N LEU A 13 -16.85 34.74 2.13
CA LEU A 13 -16.68 34.19 0.78
C LEU A 13 -18.07 33.80 0.23
N LYS A 14 -18.76 34.72 -0.45
CA LYS A 14 -20.11 34.46 -0.97
C LYS A 14 -20.31 34.99 -2.40
N ASN A 15 -20.25 34.05 -3.35
CA ASN A 15 -20.69 34.12 -4.75
C ASN A 15 -20.01 35.15 -5.69
N PRO A 16 -19.35 34.71 -6.78
CA PRO A 16 -19.28 35.51 -8.00
C PRO A 16 -20.67 35.60 -8.68
N PRO A 17 -20.92 36.59 -9.55
CA PRO A 17 -22.25 36.84 -10.10
C PRO A 17 -22.68 35.80 -11.15
N GLN A 18 -23.94 35.35 -11.07
CA GLN A 18 -24.57 34.57 -12.14
C GLN A 18 -24.95 35.48 -13.31
N GLN A 19 -24.38 35.25 -14.50
CA GLN A 19 -25.00 35.71 -15.75
C GLN A 19 -26.28 34.91 -16.04
N ARG A 20 -27.21 35.55 -16.74
CA ARG A 20 -28.65 35.18 -16.75
C ARG A 20 -29.14 34.88 -18.17
N GLU A 21 -28.73 33.75 -18.72
CA GLU A 21 -29.25 33.27 -20.01
C GLU A 21 -30.65 32.64 -19.89
N ARG A 22 -31.45 32.77 -20.95
CA ARG A 22 -32.85 32.33 -20.99
C ARG A 22 -32.98 31.07 -21.85
N GLY A 23 -33.53 29.99 -21.29
CA GLY A 23 -33.96 28.83 -22.07
C GLY A 23 -35.48 28.78 -22.24
N PRO A 24 -36.00 28.57 -23.47
CA PRO A 24 -37.34 28.02 -23.66
C PRO A 24 -37.33 26.48 -23.49
N GLY A 25 -38.44 25.81 -23.17
CA GLY A 25 -39.70 26.41 -22.76
C GLY A 25 -40.98 25.70 -23.19
N HIS A 26 -41.07 24.37 -23.31
CA HIS A 26 -42.39 23.67 -23.26
C HIS A 26 -42.31 22.19 -22.82
N PRO A 27 -43.42 21.57 -22.35
CA PRO A 27 -43.41 20.30 -21.61
C PRO A 27 -44.14 19.12 -22.30
N ARG A 28 -44.05 17.92 -21.70
CA ARG A 28 -45.12 16.91 -21.67
C ARG A 28 -45.00 16.02 -20.41
N ARG A 29 -46.06 15.28 -20.08
CA ARG A 29 -46.29 14.58 -18.78
C ARG A 29 -47.05 13.26 -19.04
N VAL A 30 -47.14 12.38 -18.03
CA VAL A 30 -47.93 11.12 -17.94
C VAL A 30 -47.45 10.02 -18.93
N ALA A 31 -47.56 8.71 -18.66
CA ALA A 31 -48.28 8.02 -17.59
C ALA A 31 -47.61 6.75 -17.01
N PHE A 32 -48.14 6.34 -15.85
CA PHE A 32 -48.01 5.02 -15.21
C PHE A 32 -48.40 3.85 -16.12
N TYR A 33 -47.89 2.64 -15.84
CA TYR A 33 -48.75 1.45 -15.67
C TYR A 33 -48.06 0.33 -14.85
N LYS A 34 -48.83 -0.40 -14.02
CA LYS A 34 -48.43 -1.63 -13.31
C LYS A 34 -49.66 -2.41 -12.84
N PRO A 35 -49.79 -3.70 -13.20
CA PRO A 35 -50.07 -4.77 -12.21
C PRO A 35 -49.12 -5.98 -12.44
N SER A 36 -48.95 -7.01 -11.60
CA SER A 36 -49.88 -7.90 -10.87
C SER A 36 -50.77 -8.76 -11.79
N THR A 37 -50.96 -10.07 -11.60
CA THR A 37 -50.38 -11.07 -10.67
C THR A 37 -49.57 -12.13 -11.49
N SER A 38 -49.53 -13.47 -11.38
CA SER A 38 -50.04 -14.53 -10.45
C SER A 38 -49.43 -15.90 -10.86
N GLY A 39 -49.33 -16.86 -9.93
CA GLY A 39 -49.42 -18.30 -10.26
C GLY A 39 -48.17 -19.20 -10.06
N CYS A 40 -48.29 -20.16 -9.15
CA CYS A 40 -47.52 -21.43 -9.06
C CYS A 40 -48.53 -22.59 -9.36
N PRO A 41 -48.18 -23.90 -9.45
CA PRO A 41 -46.86 -24.54 -9.29
C PRO A 41 -46.51 -25.67 -10.30
N ALA A 42 -45.29 -26.20 -10.15
CA ALA A 42 -44.86 -27.61 -10.31
C ALA A 42 -45.35 -28.50 -11.49
N ARG A 43 -44.37 -29.14 -12.17
CA ARG A 43 -44.51 -30.56 -12.57
C ARG A 43 -43.17 -31.31 -12.56
N ARG A 44 -43.20 -32.56 -12.08
CA ARG A 44 -42.08 -33.51 -11.96
C ARG A 44 -42.19 -34.61 -13.03
N ARG A 45 -41.08 -34.91 -13.70
CA ARG A 45 -40.72 -36.17 -14.42
C ARG A 45 -39.18 -36.20 -14.40
N GLU A 46 -38.45 -37.21 -13.90
CA GLU A 46 -38.68 -38.65 -13.74
C GLU A 46 -38.95 -39.39 -15.06
N PHE A 47 -37.93 -40.12 -15.51
CA PHE A 47 -38.06 -41.29 -16.37
C PHE A 47 -36.97 -42.32 -16.03
N LEU A 48 -37.39 -43.58 -15.92
CA LEU A 48 -36.58 -44.79 -15.76
C LEU A 48 -36.12 -45.32 -17.14
N ALA A 49 -35.43 -46.45 -17.30
CA ALA A 49 -34.24 -47.04 -16.64
C ALA A 49 -34.03 -48.44 -17.26
N ALA A 50 -32.81 -48.79 -17.69
CA ALA A 50 -32.36 -50.15 -18.02
C ALA A 50 -30.82 -50.15 -18.20
N GLY A 51 -30.02 -51.16 -17.84
CA GLY A 51 -30.34 -52.38 -17.07
C GLY A 51 -30.07 -53.68 -17.83
N TYR A 52 -28.84 -54.22 -17.76
CA TYR A 52 -28.49 -55.60 -18.12
C TYR A 52 -27.24 -56.10 -17.35
N LEU A 53 -27.18 -57.41 -17.09
CA LEU A 53 -26.03 -58.16 -16.53
C LEU A 53 -25.16 -58.72 -17.69
N SER A 54 -24.05 -59.46 -17.57
CA SER A 54 -23.39 -60.27 -16.50
C SER A 54 -21.86 -60.34 -16.84
N GLN A 55 -20.87 -60.42 -15.92
CA GLN A 55 -20.47 -61.46 -14.95
C GLN A 55 -19.39 -62.45 -15.48
N GLY A 56 -18.31 -62.64 -14.69
CA GLY A 56 -17.29 -63.70 -14.78
C GLY A 56 -16.01 -63.36 -15.60
N ASP A 57 -14.85 -64.02 -15.43
CA ASP A 57 -14.23 -64.68 -14.26
C ASP A 57 -12.75 -65.08 -14.57
N GLU A 58 -12.04 -65.74 -13.64
CA GLU A 58 -10.73 -66.46 -13.78
C GLU A 58 -9.38 -65.72 -14.09
N VAL A 59 -8.59 -65.46 -13.02
CA VAL A 59 -7.35 -66.21 -12.64
C VAL A 59 -6.36 -66.76 -13.72
N ARG A 60 -5.06 -66.35 -13.73
CA ARG A 60 -3.84 -67.22 -13.44
C ARG A 60 -2.39 -66.62 -13.58
N LYS A 61 -1.61 -66.69 -12.49
CA LYS A 61 -0.18 -67.10 -12.29
C LYS A 61 1.02 -66.70 -13.24
N ARG A 62 2.04 -66.09 -12.58
CA ARG A 62 3.49 -66.49 -12.46
C ARG A 62 4.59 -66.21 -13.54
N ARG A 63 5.74 -65.71 -13.03
CA ARG A 63 7.17 -65.86 -13.47
C ARG A 63 7.56 -65.23 -14.84
N GLY A 64 8.82 -64.87 -15.12
CA GLY A 64 9.99 -64.70 -14.23
C GLY A 64 11.39 -64.89 -14.91
N THR A 65 12.36 -64.04 -14.54
CA THR A 65 13.85 -64.17 -14.66
C THR A 65 14.58 -64.13 -16.02
N ARG A 66 15.74 -63.41 -16.02
CA ARG A 66 16.95 -63.53 -16.89
C ARG A 66 16.87 -63.13 -18.38
N SER A 67 17.98 -62.91 -19.12
CA SER A 67 19.18 -62.03 -18.90
C SER A 67 20.21 -62.18 -20.05
N SER A 68 20.80 -61.08 -20.51
CA SER A 68 22.09 -61.01 -21.27
C SER A 68 22.07 -61.53 -22.74
N PRO A 69 23.15 -61.40 -23.55
CA PRO A 69 23.40 -60.14 -24.27
C PRO A 69 23.87 -60.26 -25.74
N SER A 70 23.67 -59.21 -26.54
CA SER A 70 24.41 -58.85 -27.77
C SER A 70 23.94 -57.47 -28.27
N ALA A 71 24.58 -56.75 -29.21
CA ALA A 71 26.00 -56.53 -29.52
C ALA A 71 26.02 -55.50 -30.68
N SER A 72 26.52 -54.28 -30.43
CA SER A 72 27.00 -53.27 -31.41
C SER A 72 26.33 -53.12 -32.79
N ALA A 73 25.67 -51.98 -33.00
CA ALA A 73 25.72 -51.24 -34.26
C ALA A 73 25.78 -49.73 -33.93
N SER A 74 26.79 -49.02 -34.44
CA SER A 74 27.03 -47.60 -34.17
C SER A 74 26.54 -46.73 -35.32
N SER A 75 25.77 -45.69 -35.02
CA SER A 75 25.44 -44.61 -35.94
C SER A 75 25.39 -43.30 -35.17
N ASP A 76 26.48 -42.53 -35.21
CA ASP A 76 26.63 -41.32 -34.40
C ASP A 76 25.60 -40.26 -34.77
N SER A 77 24.90 -39.78 -33.76
CA SER A 77 24.07 -38.58 -33.80
C SER A 77 24.58 -37.66 -32.71
N GLU A 78 25.67 -36.94 -33.00
CA GLU A 78 26.35 -36.12 -32.00
C GLU A 78 25.39 -35.12 -31.35
N VAL A 79 25.27 -35.25 -30.03
CA VAL A 79 24.37 -34.45 -29.22
C VAL A 79 25.00 -33.08 -29.02
N LEU A 80 24.39 -32.02 -29.55
CA LEU A 80 24.85 -30.63 -29.38
C LEU A 80 24.56 -30.07 -27.97
N GLN A 81 24.84 -30.86 -26.92
CA GLN A 81 24.85 -30.43 -25.53
C GLN A 81 26.18 -29.73 -25.23
N GLY A 82 26.30 -28.49 -25.70
CA GLY A 82 27.48 -27.67 -25.43
C GLY A 82 27.69 -27.42 -23.92
N PRO A 83 28.93 -27.15 -23.46
CA PRO A 83 29.25 -26.96 -22.04
C PRO A 83 28.42 -25.87 -21.33
N LEU A 84 27.85 -24.91 -22.07
CA LEU A 84 26.92 -23.93 -21.54
C LEU A 84 25.60 -24.55 -21.06
N LEU A 85 25.05 -25.57 -21.74
CA LEU A 85 23.81 -26.22 -21.32
C LEU A 85 24.01 -27.11 -20.09
N SER A 86 25.14 -27.84 -20.02
CA SER A 86 25.48 -28.62 -18.81
C SER A 86 25.90 -27.74 -17.63
N SER A 87 26.53 -26.59 -17.88
CA SER A 87 26.79 -25.58 -16.85
C SER A 87 25.49 -24.92 -16.37
N LEU A 88 24.57 -24.55 -17.28
CA LEU A 88 23.26 -24.01 -16.90
C LEU A 88 22.38 -25.04 -16.16
N SER A 89 22.43 -26.33 -16.53
CA SER A 89 21.73 -27.37 -15.78
C SER A 89 22.39 -27.65 -14.42
N SER A 90 23.72 -27.55 -14.32
CA SER A 90 24.45 -27.68 -13.05
C SER A 90 24.14 -26.51 -12.10
N ILE A 91 24.11 -25.28 -12.62
CA ILE A 91 23.62 -24.10 -11.88
C ILE A 91 22.18 -24.33 -11.42
N ARG A 92 21.29 -24.81 -12.32
CA ARG A 92 19.88 -25.04 -12.00
C ARG A 92 19.66 -26.16 -10.96
N ALA A 93 20.45 -27.21 -10.99
CA ALA A 93 20.42 -28.32 -10.02
C ALA A 93 21.16 -27.98 -8.70
N GLY A 94 21.96 -26.91 -8.67
CA GLY A 94 22.63 -26.41 -7.47
C GLY A 94 21.85 -25.32 -6.73
N LEU A 95 20.88 -24.65 -7.37
CA LEU A 95 19.95 -23.76 -6.69
C LEU A 95 18.77 -24.56 -6.14
N THR A 96 18.50 -24.43 -4.85
CA THR A 96 17.17 -24.67 -4.28
C THR A 96 16.29 -23.44 -4.44
N MET A 97 14.97 -23.62 -4.29
CA MET A 97 14.05 -22.51 -4.01
C MET A 97 14.61 -21.69 -2.82
N TYR A 98 14.85 -20.39 -3.03
CA TYR A 98 15.47 -19.52 -2.02
C TYR A 98 14.47 -19.12 -0.93
N LEU A 99 14.06 -20.12 -0.16
CA LEU A 99 13.33 -19.96 1.08
C LEU A 99 14.29 -19.46 2.16
N ILE A 100 13.80 -18.59 3.03
CA ILE A 100 14.59 -18.04 4.13
C ILE A 100 14.55 -19.04 5.30
N GLU A 101 15.47 -19.98 5.29
CA GLU A 101 15.55 -21.08 6.27
C GLU A 101 16.22 -20.69 7.59
N ASP A 102 16.76 -19.46 7.72
CA ASP A 102 17.44 -18.98 8.93
C ASP A 102 16.76 -17.74 9.56
N LYS A 103 16.83 -17.66 10.90
CA LYS A 103 16.18 -16.59 11.67
C LYS A 103 16.86 -15.21 11.49
N GLY A 104 18.16 -15.17 11.18
CA GLY A 104 18.90 -13.95 10.86
C GLY A 104 18.49 -13.38 9.51
N GLY A 105 18.46 -14.20 8.47
CA GLY A 105 17.93 -13.85 7.14
C GLY A 105 16.49 -13.36 7.19
N ALA A 106 15.64 -13.99 8.01
CA ALA A 106 14.25 -13.55 8.18
C ALA A 106 14.17 -12.15 8.82
N ILE A 107 14.96 -11.88 9.85
CA ILE A 107 15.04 -10.55 10.47
C ILE A 107 15.60 -9.51 9.49
N ALA A 108 16.64 -9.86 8.72
CA ALA A 108 17.24 -8.97 7.72
C ALA A 108 16.25 -8.61 6.60
N VAL A 109 15.48 -9.57 6.07
CA VAL A 109 14.49 -9.30 5.01
C VAL A 109 13.32 -8.44 5.54
N MET A 110 12.91 -8.63 6.81
CA MET A 110 11.89 -7.79 7.44
C MET A 110 12.40 -6.36 7.71
N LEU A 111 13.68 -6.17 8.05
CA LEU A 111 14.27 -4.83 8.17
C LEU A 111 14.37 -4.13 6.79
N ALA A 112 14.72 -4.87 5.73
CA ALA A 112 14.68 -4.33 4.37
C ALA A 112 13.24 -3.98 3.93
N SER A 113 12.26 -4.82 4.29
CA SER A 113 10.83 -4.56 4.08
C SER A 113 10.38 -3.27 4.76
N LEU A 114 10.70 -3.06 6.04
CA LEU A 114 10.40 -1.84 6.81
C LEU A 114 10.95 -0.58 6.12
N LEU A 115 12.21 -0.62 5.65
CA LEU A 115 12.82 0.49 4.91
C LEU A 115 12.08 0.79 3.60
N PHE A 116 11.66 -0.23 2.86
CA PHE A 116 10.96 -0.07 1.59
C PHE A 116 9.51 0.41 1.80
N LEU A 117 8.77 -0.22 2.71
CA LEU A 117 7.37 0.09 3.01
C LEU A 117 7.19 1.46 3.66
N GLY A 118 8.15 1.95 4.44
CA GLY A 118 8.12 3.33 4.95
C GLY A 118 8.69 4.40 3.99
N THR A 119 9.26 4.01 2.84
CA THR A 119 9.80 4.98 1.86
C THR A 119 8.82 5.31 0.74
N TRP A 120 8.05 4.34 0.22
CA TRP A 120 7.06 4.65 -0.84
C TRP A 120 5.98 5.69 -0.44
N PRO A 121 5.48 5.77 0.81
CA PRO A 121 4.52 6.81 1.24
C PRO A 121 5.08 8.22 1.08
N ALA A 122 6.35 8.42 1.42
CA ALA A 122 7.05 9.68 1.26
C ALA A 122 7.24 10.06 -0.21
N VAL A 123 7.55 9.09 -1.08
CA VAL A 123 7.69 9.32 -2.53
C VAL A 123 6.35 9.71 -3.17
N LEU A 124 5.24 9.09 -2.76
CA LEU A 124 3.90 9.46 -3.23
C LEU A 124 3.47 10.83 -2.68
N THR A 125 3.71 11.11 -1.40
CA THR A 125 3.46 12.42 -0.78
C THR A 125 4.26 13.53 -1.48
N LEU A 126 5.52 13.27 -1.85
CA LEU A 126 6.35 14.20 -2.61
C LEU A 126 5.78 14.52 -4.00
N LEU A 127 5.05 13.59 -4.63
CA LEU A 127 4.39 13.80 -5.91
C LEU A 127 3.07 14.59 -5.79
N GLU A 128 2.28 14.32 -4.75
CA GLU A 128 1.10 15.11 -4.37
C GLU A 128 1.47 16.59 -4.17
N ARG A 129 2.47 16.84 -3.31
CA ARG A 129 3.02 18.18 -3.03
C ARG A 129 3.68 18.87 -4.22
N ARG A 130 4.04 18.11 -5.28
CA ARG A 130 4.55 18.64 -6.56
C ARG A 130 3.46 18.86 -7.62
N GLY A 131 2.19 18.59 -7.29
CA GLY A 131 1.05 18.79 -8.17
C GLY A 131 0.77 17.66 -9.15
N ARG A 132 1.42 16.49 -9.04
CA ARG A 132 1.04 15.30 -9.83
C ARG A 132 -0.28 14.76 -9.28
N LEU A 133 -1.23 14.43 -10.15
CA LEU A 133 -2.54 13.95 -9.70
C LEU A 133 -2.41 12.59 -8.97
N PRO A 134 -3.12 12.37 -7.84
CA PRO A 134 -3.05 11.12 -7.09
C PRO A 134 -3.38 9.91 -7.97
N GLN A 135 -4.39 10.05 -8.84
CA GLN A 135 -4.85 8.96 -9.73
C GLN A 135 -3.77 8.57 -10.75
N HIS A 136 -3.13 9.56 -11.40
CA HIS A 136 -2.01 9.30 -12.32
C HIS A 136 -0.87 8.59 -11.60
N THR A 137 -0.58 9.04 -10.38
CA THR A 137 0.48 8.50 -9.54
C THR A 137 0.17 7.07 -9.11
N TYR A 138 -1.07 6.76 -8.73
CA TYR A 138 -1.48 5.42 -8.28
C TYR A 138 -1.56 4.42 -9.44
N LEU A 139 -1.93 4.86 -10.65
CA LEU A 139 -1.90 4.02 -11.85
C LEU A 139 -0.46 3.56 -12.18
N ASP A 140 0.51 4.49 -12.18
CA ASP A 140 1.93 4.18 -12.38
C ASP A 140 2.48 3.27 -11.27
N TYR A 141 2.16 3.57 -10.00
CA TYR A 141 2.52 2.77 -8.82
C TYR A 141 1.96 1.34 -8.87
N SER A 142 0.70 1.17 -9.29
CA SER A 142 0.05 -0.14 -9.33
C SER A 142 0.75 -1.08 -10.31
N LEU A 143 1.17 -0.54 -11.46
CA LEU A 143 1.86 -1.29 -12.51
C LEU A 143 3.19 -1.87 -12.02
N THR A 144 4.02 -1.06 -11.34
CA THR A 144 5.31 -1.55 -10.83
C THR A 144 5.21 -2.34 -9.53
N ASN A 145 4.17 -2.13 -8.72
CA ASN A 145 3.85 -2.99 -7.59
C ASN A 145 3.54 -4.42 -8.07
N LEU A 146 2.75 -4.58 -9.13
CA LEU A 146 2.55 -5.87 -9.78
C LEU A 146 3.84 -6.41 -10.41
N LEU A 147 4.63 -5.57 -11.09
CA LEU A 147 5.89 -5.99 -11.72
C LEU A 147 6.88 -6.58 -10.69
N ALA A 148 7.01 -5.98 -9.51
CA ALA A 148 7.87 -6.52 -8.45
C ALA A 148 7.39 -7.91 -7.97
N ALA A 149 6.09 -8.13 -7.86
CA ALA A 149 5.53 -9.44 -7.53
C ALA A 149 5.74 -10.48 -8.64
N VAL A 150 5.60 -10.08 -9.91
CA VAL A 150 5.91 -10.93 -11.08
C VAL A 150 7.39 -11.30 -11.09
N LEU A 151 8.29 -10.36 -10.83
CA LEU A 151 9.74 -10.63 -10.72
C LEU A 151 10.03 -11.61 -9.58
N ILE A 152 9.46 -11.39 -8.38
CA ILE A 152 9.60 -12.28 -7.22
C ILE A 152 9.09 -13.70 -7.52
N ALA A 153 7.95 -13.83 -8.20
CA ALA A 153 7.37 -15.13 -8.54
C ALA A 153 8.19 -15.87 -9.63
N LEU A 154 8.76 -15.14 -10.60
CA LEU A 154 9.58 -15.70 -11.68
C LEU A 154 11.05 -15.93 -11.30
N THR A 155 11.54 -15.35 -10.21
CA THR A 155 12.85 -15.69 -9.62
C THR A 155 12.68 -16.67 -8.46
N PHE A 156 12.35 -16.19 -7.27
CA PHE A 156 12.33 -16.97 -6.03
C PHE A 156 11.28 -18.08 -6.03
N GLY A 157 10.18 -17.93 -6.77
CA GLY A 157 9.16 -18.97 -6.97
C GLY A 157 9.47 -20.03 -8.03
N GLN A 158 10.56 -19.90 -8.78
CA GLN A 158 10.88 -20.75 -9.96
C GLN A 158 12.31 -21.32 -9.98
N LEU A 159 13.26 -20.65 -9.33
CA LEU A 159 14.63 -21.10 -9.26
C LEU A 159 14.72 -22.32 -8.32
N GLY A 160 15.22 -23.43 -8.87
CA GLY A 160 15.45 -24.68 -8.16
C GLY A 160 14.32 -25.71 -8.26
N ASP A 161 14.63 -26.92 -7.79
CA ASP A 161 13.70 -28.06 -7.84
C ASP A 161 12.63 -28.00 -6.74
N SER A 162 11.44 -28.53 -7.03
CA SER A 162 10.34 -28.61 -6.07
C SER A 162 10.69 -29.53 -4.91
N LYS A 163 10.62 -29.00 -3.69
CA LYS A 163 10.71 -29.80 -2.47
C LYS A 163 9.38 -30.54 -2.25
N ASP A 164 9.42 -31.64 -1.51
CA ASP A 164 8.18 -32.34 -1.13
C ASP A 164 7.25 -31.40 -0.34
N GLY A 165 5.95 -31.49 -0.58
CA GLY A 165 4.94 -30.53 -0.10
C GLY A 165 5.05 -29.08 -0.63
N MET A 166 6.13 -28.68 -1.31
CA MET A 166 6.38 -27.31 -1.79
C MET A 166 6.70 -27.25 -3.30
N PRO A 167 5.68 -27.39 -4.17
CA PRO A 167 5.82 -27.25 -5.62
C PRO A 167 6.14 -25.82 -6.08
N ASN A 168 6.84 -25.70 -7.21
CA ASN A 168 7.20 -24.42 -7.83
C ASN A 168 5.97 -23.64 -8.33
N PHE A 169 6.14 -22.32 -8.52
CA PHE A 169 5.09 -21.38 -8.91
C PHE A 169 4.25 -21.84 -10.12
N PHE A 170 4.86 -22.29 -11.23
CA PHE A 170 4.10 -22.75 -12.42
C PHE A 170 3.30 -24.02 -12.15
N THR A 171 3.81 -24.93 -11.32
CA THR A 171 3.09 -26.13 -10.89
C THR A 171 1.89 -25.74 -10.03
N GLN A 172 2.01 -24.73 -9.17
CA GLN A 172 0.87 -24.24 -8.38
C GLN A 172 -0.20 -23.50 -9.19
N LEU A 173 0.13 -22.91 -10.34
CA LEU A 173 -0.86 -22.30 -11.23
C LEU A 173 -1.83 -23.33 -11.87
N SER A 174 -1.48 -24.62 -11.87
CA SER A 174 -2.33 -25.70 -12.40
C SER A 174 -3.05 -26.54 -11.33
N GLN A 175 -2.85 -26.23 -10.04
CA GLN A 175 -3.43 -26.95 -8.91
C GLN A 175 -4.78 -26.36 -8.47
N ASP A 176 -5.64 -27.20 -7.89
CA ASP A 176 -6.96 -26.80 -7.37
C ASP A 176 -6.85 -26.17 -5.96
N ASN A 177 -6.11 -25.06 -5.87
CA ASN A 177 -5.82 -24.32 -4.64
C ASN A 177 -6.67 -23.02 -4.52
N TRP A 178 -7.80 -22.96 -5.23
CA TRP A 178 -8.68 -21.79 -5.31
C TRP A 178 -9.09 -21.16 -3.97
N PRO A 179 -9.39 -21.91 -2.89
CA PRO A 179 -9.69 -21.32 -1.58
C PRO A 179 -8.55 -20.44 -1.04
N SER A 180 -7.31 -20.95 -1.05
CA SER A 180 -6.11 -20.18 -0.70
C SER A 180 -5.90 -18.98 -1.63
N VAL A 181 -6.11 -19.16 -2.94
CA VAL A 181 -6.00 -18.07 -3.93
C VAL A 181 -7.01 -16.96 -3.63
N LEU A 182 -8.24 -17.29 -3.26
CA LEU A 182 -9.27 -16.32 -2.89
C LEU A 182 -8.91 -15.56 -1.59
N PHE A 183 -8.28 -16.21 -0.61
CA PHE A 183 -7.77 -15.49 0.57
C PHE A 183 -6.61 -14.54 0.22
N ALA A 184 -5.68 -14.95 -0.65
CA ALA A 184 -4.62 -14.08 -1.14
C ALA A 184 -5.20 -12.88 -1.92
N MET A 185 -6.19 -13.11 -2.79
CA MET A 185 -6.87 -12.05 -3.52
C MET A 185 -7.69 -11.12 -2.59
N ALA A 186 -8.33 -11.64 -1.55
CA ALA A 186 -9.02 -10.82 -0.56
C ALA A 186 -8.05 -9.90 0.19
N GLY A 187 -6.89 -10.44 0.60
CA GLY A 187 -5.80 -9.68 1.21
C GLY A 187 -5.29 -8.55 0.31
N GLY A 188 -5.11 -8.81 -0.99
CA GLY A 188 -4.63 -7.80 -1.93
C GLY A 188 -5.67 -6.72 -2.24
N VAL A 189 -6.96 -7.09 -2.28
CA VAL A 189 -8.05 -6.09 -2.37
C VAL A 189 -8.02 -5.14 -1.18
N VAL A 190 -7.94 -5.64 0.07
CA VAL A 190 -7.94 -4.76 1.24
C VAL A 190 -6.64 -3.94 1.36
N LEU A 191 -5.46 -4.51 1.04
CA LEU A 191 -4.22 -3.71 1.01
C LEU A 191 -4.33 -2.56 -0.01
N SER A 192 -4.79 -2.83 -1.23
CA SER A 192 -4.84 -1.80 -2.29
C SER A 192 -5.92 -0.74 -2.00
N VAL A 193 -7.05 -1.11 -1.41
CA VAL A 193 -8.05 -0.14 -0.92
C VAL A 193 -7.48 0.72 0.23
N GLY A 194 -6.69 0.14 1.13
CA GLY A 194 -5.95 0.88 2.15
C GLY A 194 -4.91 1.83 1.57
N ASN A 195 -3.99 1.35 0.73
CA ASN A 195 -2.93 2.15 0.10
C ASN A 195 -3.50 3.31 -0.75
N LEU A 196 -4.66 3.11 -1.38
CA LEU A 196 -5.37 4.16 -2.09
C LEU A 196 -6.03 5.17 -1.12
N SER A 197 -6.46 4.72 0.06
CA SER A 197 -7.03 5.59 1.11
C SER A 197 -5.95 6.44 1.80
N THR A 198 -4.81 5.85 2.19
CA THR A 198 -3.68 6.63 2.75
C THR A 198 -3.17 7.69 1.77
N GLN A 199 -3.19 7.43 0.46
CA GLN A 199 -2.79 8.41 -0.55
C GLN A 199 -3.56 9.74 -0.46
N TYR A 200 -4.86 9.70 -0.19
CA TYR A 200 -5.65 10.91 0.07
C TYR A 200 -5.49 11.40 1.51
N ALA A 201 -5.30 10.50 2.49
CA ALA A 201 -5.20 10.86 3.91
C ALA A 201 -3.93 11.65 4.27
N TRP A 202 -2.77 11.32 3.67
CA TRP A 202 -1.52 12.09 3.84
C TRP A 202 -1.70 13.56 3.52
N ALA A 203 -2.62 13.89 2.61
CA ALA A 203 -2.91 15.26 2.23
C ALA A 203 -3.62 16.05 3.34
N TYR A 204 -4.51 15.39 4.08
CA TYR A 204 -5.37 15.99 5.12
C TYR A 204 -4.71 16.05 6.50
N VAL A 205 -3.97 15.02 6.91
CA VAL A 205 -3.37 14.94 8.27
C VAL A 205 -1.84 14.84 8.26
N GLY A 206 -1.20 14.79 7.09
CA GLY A 206 0.24 14.65 6.96
C GLY A 206 0.71 13.19 6.96
N LEU A 207 1.98 12.99 6.60
CA LEU A 207 2.57 11.66 6.48
C LEU A 207 2.70 11.00 7.85
N SER A 208 3.44 11.63 8.77
CA SER A 208 3.74 11.09 10.10
C SER A 208 2.47 10.66 10.88
N VAL A 209 1.38 11.44 10.83
CA VAL A 209 0.10 11.13 11.50
C VAL A 209 -0.60 9.91 10.90
N THR A 210 -0.68 9.85 9.56
CA THR A 210 -1.36 8.77 8.85
C THR A 210 -0.75 7.42 9.21
N GLU A 211 0.56 7.32 9.12
CA GLU A 211 1.32 6.08 9.31
C GLU A 211 1.26 5.62 10.78
N VAL A 212 1.29 6.53 11.75
CA VAL A 212 1.18 6.17 13.19
C VAL A 212 -0.17 5.55 13.48
N ILE A 213 -1.26 6.16 13.02
CA ILE A 213 -2.61 5.67 13.28
C ILE A 213 -2.88 4.38 12.50
N SER A 214 -2.59 4.33 11.20
CA SER A 214 -2.87 3.15 10.37
C SER A 214 -2.10 1.93 10.87
N SER A 215 -0.80 2.09 11.16
CA SER A 215 0.04 1.00 11.65
C SER A 215 -0.35 0.52 13.05
N SER A 216 -0.86 1.41 13.92
CA SER A 216 -1.38 1.01 15.23
C SER A 216 -2.50 -0.02 15.12
N MET A 217 -3.36 0.11 14.09
CA MET A 217 -4.47 -0.81 13.86
C MET A 217 -3.96 -2.15 13.32
N VAL A 218 -2.88 -2.18 12.52
CA VAL A 218 -2.27 -3.44 12.06
C VAL A 218 -1.58 -4.17 13.22
N VAL A 219 -0.82 -3.48 14.06
CA VAL A 219 -0.08 -4.13 15.17
C VAL A 219 -1.01 -4.54 16.33
N VAL A 220 -2.15 -3.88 16.52
CA VAL A 220 -3.14 -4.34 17.52
C VAL A 220 -4.00 -5.48 16.98
N ILE A 221 -4.59 -5.32 15.79
CA ILE A 221 -5.60 -6.26 15.27
C ILE A 221 -4.94 -7.36 14.43
N GLY A 222 -4.10 -6.98 13.47
CA GLY A 222 -3.42 -7.90 12.55
C GLY A 222 -2.50 -8.87 13.28
N THR A 223 -1.62 -8.38 14.15
CA THR A 223 -0.72 -9.22 14.95
C THR A 223 -1.45 -10.17 15.89
N THR A 224 -2.55 -9.72 16.51
CA THR A 224 -3.38 -10.58 17.37
C THR A 224 -4.06 -11.69 16.56
N LEU A 225 -4.62 -11.38 15.39
CA LEU A 225 -5.20 -12.37 14.49
C LEU A 225 -4.13 -13.35 13.96
N ASN A 226 -3.01 -12.83 13.47
CA ASN A 226 -1.88 -13.61 12.99
C ASN A 226 -1.31 -14.56 14.06
N TYR A 227 -1.26 -14.13 15.33
CA TYR A 227 -0.77 -14.97 16.43
C TYR A 227 -1.64 -16.22 16.63
N PHE A 228 -2.96 -16.09 16.50
CA PHE A 228 -3.87 -17.23 16.58
C PHE A 228 -3.89 -18.08 15.30
N LEU A 229 -3.75 -17.45 14.12
CA LEU A 229 -3.67 -18.15 12.84
C LEU A 229 -2.37 -18.96 12.70
N ASP A 230 -1.21 -18.41 13.07
CA ASP A 230 0.07 -19.12 13.05
C ASP A 230 0.24 -20.15 14.20
N ASN A 231 -0.84 -20.77 14.68
CA ASN A 231 -0.84 -21.74 15.79
C ASN A 231 0.00 -21.32 17.01
N ARG A 232 0.12 -20.01 17.28
CA ARG A 232 0.88 -19.44 18.40
C ARG A 232 2.38 -19.76 18.37
N ILE A 233 3.00 -19.97 17.19
CA ILE A 233 4.47 -20.21 17.07
C ILE A 233 5.34 -19.08 17.64
N ASN A 234 4.82 -17.87 17.77
CA ASN A 234 5.53 -16.72 18.34
C ASN A 234 5.45 -16.73 19.86
N LYS A 235 6.55 -16.32 20.53
CA LYS A 235 6.60 -16.29 22.00
C LYS A 235 5.68 -15.19 22.56
N ALA A 236 4.50 -15.58 23.03
CA ALA A 236 3.42 -14.67 23.44
C ALA A 236 3.86 -13.52 24.35
N GLU A 237 4.59 -13.84 25.42
CA GLU A 237 5.10 -12.87 26.40
C GLU A 237 5.93 -11.76 25.74
N ILE A 238 6.77 -12.14 24.77
CA ILE A 238 7.63 -11.22 24.03
C ILE A 238 6.81 -10.48 22.96
N LEU A 239 5.96 -11.20 22.22
CA LEU A 239 5.12 -10.63 21.15
C LEU A 239 4.23 -9.51 21.69
N PHE A 240 3.46 -9.78 22.75
CA PHE A 240 2.52 -8.81 23.32
C PHE A 240 3.23 -7.70 24.11
N ALA A 241 4.43 -7.94 24.66
CA ALA A 241 5.28 -6.86 25.14
C ALA A 241 5.71 -5.91 24.00
N GLY A 242 6.04 -6.45 22.82
CA GLY A 242 6.32 -5.67 21.61
C GLY A 242 5.12 -4.83 21.15
N VAL A 243 3.92 -5.42 21.14
CA VAL A 243 2.65 -4.70 20.88
C VAL A 243 2.41 -3.60 21.92
N ALA A 244 2.69 -3.84 23.20
CA ALA A 244 2.57 -2.83 24.25
C ALA A 244 3.57 -1.66 24.07
N CYS A 245 4.83 -1.93 23.71
CA CYS A 245 5.78 -0.89 23.32
C CYS A 245 5.30 -0.08 22.11
N PHE A 246 4.67 -0.73 21.13
CA PHE A 246 4.09 -0.06 19.96
C PHE A 246 2.92 0.86 20.36
N LEU A 247 2.04 0.41 21.26
CA LEU A 247 0.96 1.24 21.82
C LEU A 247 1.48 2.46 22.57
N VAL A 248 2.56 2.33 23.35
CA VAL A 248 3.23 3.47 24.01
C VAL A 248 3.79 4.44 22.95
N ALA A 249 4.40 3.93 21.87
CA ALA A 249 4.87 4.77 20.77
C ALA A 249 3.72 5.53 20.07
N VAL A 250 2.54 4.92 19.91
CA VAL A 250 1.35 5.56 19.31
C VAL A 250 0.75 6.64 20.23
N ILE A 251 0.75 6.43 21.55
CA ILE A 251 0.35 7.46 22.54
C ILE A 251 1.33 8.64 22.50
N LEU A 252 2.64 8.36 22.45
CA LEU A 252 3.66 9.39 22.30
C LEU A 252 3.53 10.15 20.97
N GLY A 253 3.27 9.46 19.86
CA GLY A 253 3.00 10.08 18.55
C GLY A 253 1.79 11.00 18.58
N SER A 254 0.70 10.57 19.21
CA SER A 254 -0.49 11.41 19.43
C SER A 254 -0.14 12.71 20.20
N ALA A 255 0.74 12.62 21.20
CA ALA A 255 1.25 13.79 21.92
C ALA A 255 2.23 14.65 21.08
N VAL A 256 3.08 14.05 20.24
CA VAL A 256 3.93 14.74 19.26
C VAL A 256 3.07 15.57 18.31
N HIS A 257 2.02 14.98 17.74
CA HIS A 257 1.15 15.64 16.78
C HIS A 257 0.35 16.78 17.43
N ALA A 258 -0.19 16.58 18.63
CA ALA A 258 -0.87 17.64 19.38
C ALA A 258 0.07 18.80 19.75
N SER A 259 1.31 18.50 20.14
CA SER A 259 2.34 19.52 20.43
C SER A 259 2.75 20.29 19.17
N ASN A 260 2.99 19.59 18.06
CA ASN A 260 3.31 20.18 16.76
C ASN A 260 2.16 21.00 16.16
N ALA A 261 0.90 20.61 16.39
CA ALA A 261 -0.27 21.37 15.95
C ALA A 261 -0.32 22.74 16.65
N ALA A 262 -0.18 22.76 17.98
CA ALA A 262 -0.10 24.01 18.75
C ALA A 262 1.12 24.87 18.33
N ASP A 263 2.30 24.26 18.16
CA ASP A 263 3.49 24.96 17.65
C ASP A 263 3.21 25.62 16.27
N ASN A 264 2.37 25.01 15.42
CA ASN A 264 2.04 25.55 14.08
C ASN A 264 0.94 26.62 14.13
N GLU A 265 -0.05 26.50 15.00
CA GLU A 265 -1.04 27.56 15.25
C GLU A 265 -0.36 28.83 15.77
N GLU A 266 0.65 28.72 16.65
CA GLU A 266 1.43 29.87 17.11
C GLU A 266 2.18 30.57 15.96
N LYS A 267 2.83 29.80 15.07
CA LYS A 267 3.51 30.34 13.87
C LYS A 267 2.56 31.08 12.93
N LEU A 268 1.36 30.52 12.68
CA LEU A 268 0.33 31.15 11.84
C LEU A 268 -0.18 32.46 12.47
N ASN A 269 -0.50 32.43 13.77
CA ASN A 269 -0.96 33.61 14.50
C ASN A 269 0.11 34.70 14.61
N ALA A 270 1.39 34.34 14.67
CA ALA A 270 2.51 35.29 14.64
C ALA A 270 2.64 36.00 13.27
N SER A 271 2.54 35.26 12.16
CA SER A 271 2.59 35.85 10.80
C SER A 271 1.41 36.82 10.58
N ASN A 272 0.18 36.42 10.94
CA ASN A 272 -1.01 37.28 10.85
C ASN A 272 -0.85 38.61 11.62
N LYS A 273 -0.37 38.56 12.87
CA LYS A 273 -0.13 39.77 13.68
C LYS A 273 0.96 40.68 13.12
N LEU A 274 1.93 40.12 12.39
CA LEU A 274 2.96 40.91 11.69
C LEU A 274 2.37 41.63 10.47
N GLY A 275 1.39 41.02 9.81
CA GLY A 275 0.59 41.64 8.74
C GLY A 275 -0.34 42.75 9.23
N GLU A 276 -1.06 42.54 10.35
CA GLU A 276 -1.99 43.56 10.89
C GLU A 276 -1.27 44.79 11.48
N ASN A 277 -0.08 44.60 12.09
CA ASN A 277 0.75 45.71 12.58
C ASN A 277 1.57 46.39 11.46
N GLY A 278 1.57 45.84 10.24
CA GLY A 278 2.24 46.40 9.08
C GLY A 278 1.37 47.41 8.35
N SER A 279 1.38 48.68 8.80
CA SER A 279 0.64 49.77 8.16
C SER A 279 1.25 50.16 6.80
N VAL A 280 1.01 49.34 5.77
CA VAL A 280 1.31 49.69 4.37
C VAL A 280 0.24 50.66 3.89
N GLU A 281 0.58 51.96 3.87
CA GLU A 281 -0.25 52.94 3.19
C GLU A 281 -0.40 52.57 1.69
N PRO A 282 -1.59 52.73 1.10
CA PRO A 282 -1.76 52.60 -0.35
C PRO A 282 -1.13 53.84 -1.03
N SER A 283 0.18 53.78 -1.27
CA SER A 283 0.96 54.89 -1.79
C SER A 283 0.43 55.37 -3.14
N LYS A 284 -0.25 56.53 -3.12
CA LYS A 284 -0.80 57.19 -4.31
C LYS A 284 0.28 57.99 -5.03
N GLY A 285 1.18 57.28 -5.72
CA GLY A 285 2.06 57.89 -6.71
C GLY A 285 1.29 58.34 -7.95
N VAL A 286 1.10 59.65 -8.11
CA VAL A 286 0.66 60.24 -9.40
C VAL A 286 1.82 60.13 -10.39
N PRO A 287 1.59 59.76 -11.67
CA PRO A 287 2.65 59.67 -12.66
C PRO A 287 3.10 61.06 -13.08
N ASP A 288 4.21 61.53 -12.51
CA ASP A 288 4.88 62.74 -12.99
C ASP A 288 5.72 62.46 -14.25
N LYS A 289 5.91 63.48 -15.07
CA LYS A 289 6.74 63.43 -16.29
C LYS A 289 7.84 64.46 -16.17
N ASP A 290 9.10 64.01 -16.21
CA ASP A 290 10.14 64.50 -17.13
C ASP A 290 11.54 64.03 -16.71
N ALA A 291 12.10 63.08 -17.49
CA ALA A 291 13.52 62.83 -17.80
C ALA A 291 14.59 62.68 -16.66
N PRO A 292 15.79 62.13 -16.98
CA PRO A 292 16.22 61.43 -18.19
C PRO A 292 16.37 59.90 -17.99
N MET A 293 16.75 59.19 -19.06
CA MET A 293 17.20 57.79 -18.97
C MET A 293 18.69 57.74 -18.68
N ASP A 294 19.10 57.08 -17.59
CA ASP A 294 20.45 56.52 -17.45
C ASP A 294 20.40 54.99 -17.58
N LEU A 295 21.26 54.47 -18.45
CA LEU A 295 21.42 53.04 -18.74
C LEU A 295 22.69 52.54 -18.08
N GLU A 296 22.61 51.76 -16.99
CA GLU A 296 23.53 50.64 -16.68
C GLU A 296 23.19 49.90 -15.37
N ASN A 297 22.52 48.73 -15.46
CA ASN A 297 22.86 47.51 -14.69
C ASN A 297 21.93 46.31 -15.01
N PRO A 298 22.40 45.26 -15.70
CA PRO A 298 21.59 44.08 -16.04
C PRO A 298 21.72 42.93 -14.99
N SER A 299 21.52 43.22 -13.70
CA SER A 299 21.70 42.23 -12.60
C SER A 299 20.57 42.23 -11.55
N GLY A 300 19.34 42.46 -11.99
CA GLY A 300 18.12 42.52 -11.15
C GLY A 300 17.32 41.22 -11.03
N THR A 301 17.96 40.04 -11.08
CA THR A 301 17.25 38.75 -10.95
C THR A 301 16.54 38.69 -9.60
N LYS A 302 15.20 38.76 -9.59
CA LYS A 302 14.38 38.55 -8.39
C LYS A 302 14.63 37.14 -7.87
N HIS A 303 15.51 37.02 -6.88
CA HIS A 303 15.67 35.83 -6.07
C HIS A 303 14.36 35.62 -5.31
N VAL A 304 13.47 34.80 -5.86
CA VAL A 304 12.28 34.33 -5.16
C VAL A 304 12.79 33.42 -4.05
N THR A 305 13.00 33.99 -2.87
CA THR A 305 13.36 33.29 -1.64
C THR A 305 12.21 32.35 -1.29
N ARG A 306 12.33 31.13 -1.80
CA ARG A 306 11.38 30.02 -1.59
C ARG A 306 11.09 29.91 -0.10
N ALA A 307 9.81 29.90 0.27
CA ALA A 307 9.44 30.03 1.67
C ALA A 307 10.02 28.90 2.50
N GLU A 308 10.47 29.22 3.71
CA GLU A 308 11.22 28.27 4.52
C GLU A 308 10.27 27.22 5.13
N ALA A 309 10.58 25.94 4.96
CA ALA A 309 9.76 24.85 5.49
C ALA A 309 9.51 25.04 7.01
N GLY A 310 8.23 25.19 7.37
CA GLY A 310 7.76 25.52 8.72
C GLY A 310 7.27 26.96 8.92
N THR A 311 7.22 27.84 7.90
CA THR A 311 6.54 29.15 7.99
C THR A 311 5.13 29.14 7.36
N ALA A 312 4.34 30.18 7.62
CA ALA A 312 2.98 30.31 7.08
C ALA A 312 2.98 30.41 5.54
N GLU A 313 3.96 31.14 5.00
CA GLU A 313 4.12 31.40 3.57
C GLU A 313 4.45 30.10 2.83
N TYR A 314 5.21 29.19 3.45
CA TYR A 314 5.48 27.85 2.92
C TYR A 314 4.21 26.99 2.84
N LEU A 315 3.30 27.09 3.82
CA LEU A 315 2.04 26.35 3.81
C LEU A 315 1.11 26.86 2.69
N ILE A 316 1.12 28.16 2.40
CA ILE A 316 0.38 28.75 1.27
C ILE A 316 1.02 28.35 -0.07
N GLU A 317 2.34 28.50 -0.22
CA GLU A 317 3.11 28.09 -1.42
C GLU A 317 2.96 26.58 -1.72
N LEU A 318 2.75 25.77 -0.68
CA LEU A 318 2.44 24.34 -0.78
C LEU A 318 0.99 24.09 -1.21
N GLU A 319 0.01 24.75 -0.58
CA GLU A 319 -1.40 24.59 -0.90
C GLU A 319 -1.73 25.01 -2.34
N GLU A 320 -1.07 26.03 -2.89
CA GLU A 320 -1.21 26.40 -4.30
C GLU A 320 -0.72 25.29 -5.25
N ARG A 321 0.43 24.69 -4.96
CA ARG A 321 1.14 23.76 -5.88
C ARG A 321 0.67 22.32 -5.84
N ARG A 322 0.19 21.86 -4.69
CA ARG A 322 -0.21 20.46 -4.47
C ARG A 322 -1.45 20.05 -5.28
N SER A 323 -1.68 18.76 -5.46
CA SER A 323 -2.80 18.25 -6.27
C SER A 323 -4.10 17.99 -5.51
N ILE A 324 -4.07 17.77 -4.20
CA ILE A 324 -5.28 17.65 -3.35
C ILE A 324 -5.46 18.97 -2.60
N LYS A 325 -6.61 19.65 -2.76
CA LYS A 325 -6.90 20.89 -2.01
C LYS A 325 -7.57 20.57 -0.68
N VAL A 326 -7.06 21.17 0.39
CA VAL A 326 -7.30 20.81 1.79
C VAL A 326 -7.64 22.04 2.64
N PHE A 327 -7.22 23.25 2.25
CA PHE A 327 -7.61 24.47 2.97
C PHE A 327 -9.15 24.61 2.97
N GLY A 328 -9.71 24.86 4.16
CA GLY A 328 -11.17 24.86 4.39
C GLY A 328 -11.82 23.48 4.59
N SER A 329 -11.07 22.39 4.43
CA SER A 329 -11.54 21.04 4.77
C SER A 329 -11.33 20.72 6.25
N SER A 330 -12.18 19.84 6.81
CA SER A 330 -12.07 19.41 8.19
C SER A 330 -11.06 18.26 8.36
N THR A 331 -10.20 18.36 9.39
CA THR A 331 -9.27 17.30 9.82
C THR A 331 -9.97 15.98 10.12
N PHE A 332 -11.24 16.00 10.56
CA PHE A 332 -12.05 14.81 10.80
C PHE A 332 -12.28 13.96 9.53
N ILE A 333 -12.31 14.58 8.34
CA ILE A 333 -12.41 13.84 7.07
C ILE A 333 -11.13 13.03 6.85
N GLY A 334 -9.96 13.64 7.05
CA GLY A 334 -8.67 12.96 6.99
C GLY A 334 -8.58 11.80 7.97
N LEU A 335 -8.87 12.06 9.26
CA LEU A 335 -8.85 11.03 10.31
C LEU A 335 -9.81 9.85 10.00
N GLY A 336 -10.99 10.12 9.43
CA GLY A 336 -11.91 9.07 8.99
C GLY A 336 -11.34 8.19 7.87
N ILE A 337 -10.64 8.79 6.90
CA ILE A 337 -9.95 8.05 5.83
C ILE A 337 -8.78 7.22 6.39
N VAL A 338 -7.99 7.77 7.34
CA VAL A 338 -6.92 7.00 8.00
C VAL A 338 -7.48 5.81 8.78
N PHE A 339 -8.55 6.00 9.56
CA PHE A 339 -9.16 4.91 10.33
C PHE A 339 -9.70 3.81 9.42
N PHE A 340 -10.40 4.16 8.34
CA PHE A 340 -10.85 3.20 7.32
C PHE A 340 -9.66 2.43 6.72
N SER A 341 -8.59 3.14 6.35
CA SER A 341 -7.37 2.51 5.83
C SER A 341 -6.70 1.58 6.84
N GLY A 342 -6.70 1.95 8.13
CA GLY A 342 -6.17 1.12 9.20
C GLY A 342 -6.94 -0.20 9.33
N VAL A 343 -8.28 -0.17 9.27
CA VAL A 343 -9.10 -1.41 9.22
C VAL A 343 -8.76 -2.26 8.01
N CYS A 344 -8.60 -1.65 6.82
CA CYS A 344 -8.20 -2.38 5.62
C CYS A 344 -6.81 -3.02 5.78
N PHE A 345 -5.85 -2.33 6.40
CA PHE A 345 -4.51 -2.86 6.63
C PHE A 345 -4.48 -3.96 7.72
N SER A 346 -5.28 -3.86 8.77
CA SER A 346 -5.41 -4.91 9.80
C SER A 346 -5.78 -6.28 9.25
N LEU A 347 -6.37 -6.34 8.05
CA LEU A 347 -6.93 -7.56 7.46
C LEU A 347 -6.04 -8.18 6.36
N PHE A 348 -5.12 -7.45 5.73
CA PHE A 348 -4.33 -8.02 4.62
C PHE A 348 -3.36 -9.12 5.11
N SER A 349 -2.69 -8.89 6.23
CA SER A 349 -1.68 -9.81 6.78
C SER A 349 -2.34 -11.13 7.27
N PRO A 350 -3.44 -11.10 8.05
CA PRO A 350 -4.24 -12.30 8.35
C PRO A 350 -4.82 -13.02 7.12
N ALA A 351 -5.31 -12.31 6.11
CA ALA A 351 -5.82 -12.94 4.88
C ALA A 351 -4.70 -13.64 4.08
N PHE A 352 -3.50 -13.05 4.05
CA PHE A 352 -2.33 -13.67 3.43
C PHE A 352 -1.84 -14.90 4.21
N ASN A 353 -1.83 -14.81 5.53
CA ASN A 353 -1.52 -15.93 6.44
C ASN A 353 -2.44 -17.13 6.15
N LEU A 354 -3.76 -16.91 6.10
CA LEU A 354 -4.75 -17.92 5.72
C LEU A 354 -4.47 -18.54 4.34
N ALA A 355 -4.10 -17.74 3.34
CA ALA A 355 -3.76 -18.25 2.02
C ALA A 355 -2.57 -19.23 2.03
N THR A 356 -1.50 -18.90 2.77
CA THR A 356 -0.26 -19.70 2.79
C THR A 356 -0.26 -20.86 3.80
N ASN A 357 -1.12 -20.82 4.81
CA ASN A 357 -1.13 -21.80 5.91
C ASN A 357 -2.42 -22.63 6.01
N ASP A 358 -3.47 -22.32 5.25
CA ASP A 358 -4.79 -22.98 5.22
C ASP A 358 -5.34 -23.40 6.60
N GLN A 359 -5.36 -22.45 7.52
CA GLN A 359 -5.70 -22.69 8.94
C GLN A 359 -7.19 -22.94 9.21
N TRP A 360 -8.00 -22.96 8.16
CA TRP A 360 -9.40 -23.37 8.20
C TRP A 360 -9.67 -24.65 7.40
N HIS A 361 -8.62 -25.35 6.95
CA HIS A 361 -8.69 -26.62 6.20
C HIS A 361 -9.66 -26.54 5.02
N THR A 362 -9.44 -25.54 4.17
CA THR A 362 -10.28 -25.22 3.01
C THR A 362 -9.80 -25.88 1.71
N LEU A 363 -8.54 -26.33 1.67
CA LEU A 363 -7.99 -27.16 0.60
C LEU A 363 -8.47 -28.62 0.73
N LYS A 364 -8.42 -29.35 -0.39
CA LYS A 364 -8.73 -30.79 -0.44
C LYS A 364 -7.51 -31.61 0.03
N ASP A 365 -7.77 -32.79 0.59
CA ASP A 365 -6.71 -33.73 0.98
C ASP A 365 -5.71 -33.97 -0.15
N GLY A 366 -4.42 -33.78 0.15
CA GLY A 366 -3.32 -33.94 -0.81
C GLY A 366 -3.05 -32.74 -1.71
N VAL A 367 -3.81 -31.63 -1.63
CA VAL A 367 -3.45 -30.37 -2.29
C VAL A 367 -2.42 -29.62 -1.41
N PRO A 368 -1.21 -29.33 -1.90
CA PRO A 368 -0.19 -28.63 -1.11
C PRO A 368 -0.56 -27.16 -0.90
N HIS A 369 -0.11 -26.60 0.22
CA HIS A 369 -0.36 -25.20 0.59
C HIS A 369 0.23 -24.22 -0.45
N LEU A 370 -0.41 -23.07 -0.61
CA LEU A 370 0.02 -22.04 -1.56
C LEU A 370 1.32 -21.38 -1.08
N VAL A 371 2.43 -21.55 -1.81
CA VAL A 371 3.72 -20.96 -1.39
C VAL A 371 3.68 -19.44 -1.48
N VAL A 372 4.45 -18.74 -0.64
CA VAL A 372 4.45 -17.26 -0.53
C VAL A 372 4.53 -16.56 -1.89
N TYR A 373 5.36 -17.04 -2.81
CA TYR A 373 5.54 -16.39 -4.11
C TYR A 373 4.28 -16.50 -5.00
N THR A 374 3.60 -17.65 -4.99
CA THR A 374 2.31 -17.85 -5.70
C THR A 374 1.19 -17.05 -5.04
N ALA A 375 1.13 -17.07 -3.70
CA ALA A 375 0.18 -16.27 -2.94
C ALA A 375 0.38 -14.77 -3.20
N PHE A 376 1.63 -14.28 -3.20
CA PHE A 376 1.96 -12.88 -3.46
C PHE A 376 1.70 -12.45 -4.90
N PHE A 377 1.84 -13.35 -5.87
CA PHE A 377 1.43 -13.12 -7.26
C PHE A 377 -0.08 -12.87 -7.36
N TYR A 378 -0.93 -13.76 -6.82
CA TYR A 378 -2.39 -13.60 -6.86
C TYR A 378 -2.88 -12.41 -6.04
N PHE A 379 -2.31 -12.20 -4.86
CA PHE A 379 -2.50 -11.00 -4.03
C PHE A 379 -2.22 -9.73 -4.86
N SER A 380 -1.07 -9.67 -5.54
CA SER A 380 -0.67 -8.49 -6.32
C SER A 380 -1.49 -8.29 -7.60
N ILE A 381 -1.98 -9.35 -8.23
CA ILE A 381 -2.98 -9.25 -9.32
C ILE A 381 -4.26 -8.58 -8.79
N SER A 382 -4.78 -9.01 -7.64
CA SER A 382 -5.98 -8.39 -7.07
C SER A 382 -5.74 -6.92 -6.65
N CYS A 383 -4.57 -6.62 -6.07
CA CYS A 383 -4.14 -5.24 -5.77
C CYS A 383 -4.19 -4.35 -7.02
N PHE A 384 -3.65 -4.86 -8.12
CA PHE A 384 -3.61 -4.17 -9.42
C PHE A 384 -5.00 -3.99 -10.01
N VAL A 385 -5.82 -5.04 -10.07
CA VAL A 385 -7.17 -4.98 -10.66
C VAL A 385 -8.05 -3.96 -9.92
N ILE A 386 -8.09 -3.98 -8.58
CA ILE A 386 -8.89 -2.98 -7.83
C ILE A 386 -8.25 -1.59 -7.89
N GLY A 387 -6.92 -1.50 -7.82
CA GLY A 387 -6.18 -0.23 -7.84
C GLY A 387 -6.34 0.52 -9.15
N ILE A 388 -6.17 -0.17 -10.28
CA ILE A 388 -6.43 0.37 -11.62
C ILE A 388 -7.91 0.69 -11.81
N GLY A 389 -8.82 -0.22 -11.43
CA GLY A 389 -10.26 -0.02 -11.59
C GLY A 389 -10.79 1.21 -10.86
N LEU A 390 -10.43 1.39 -9.58
CA LEU A 390 -10.80 2.55 -8.79
C LEU A 390 -10.15 3.84 -9.32
N ASN A 391 -8.88 3.81 -9.74
CA ASN A 391 -8.24 5.03 -10.23
C ASN A 391 -8.72 5.45 -11.63
N ILE A 392 -9.08 4.51 -12.52
CA ILE A 392 -9.78 4.82 -13.77
C ILE A 392 -11.13 5.49 -13.47
N LEU A 393 -11.89 5.00 -12.48
CA LEU A 393 -13.11 5.66 -12.03
C LEU A 393 -12.82 7.08 -11.50
N PHE A 394 -11.75 7.25 -10.71
CA PHE A 394 -11.37 8.54 -10.13
C PHE A 394 -10.79 9.55 -11.14
N LEU A 395 -10.33 9.15 -12.33
CA LEU A 395 -10.02 10.10 -13.42
C LEU A 395 -11.26 10.93 -13.79
N TYR A 396 -12.41 10.26 -13.93
CA TYR A 396 -13.68 10.86 -14.39
C TYR A 396 -14.56 11.35 -13.22
N ARG A 397 -14.46 10.70 -12.05
CA ARG A 397 -15.15 11.05 -10.80
C ARG A 397 -14.14 11.21 -9.65
N PRO A 398 -13.31 12.28 -9.67
CA PRO A 398 -12.29 12.49 -8.65
C PRO A 398 -12.91 12.73 -7.27
N MET A 399 -12.18 12.30 -6.24
CA MET A 399 -12.49 12.57 -4.83
C MET A 399 -11.61 13.71 -4.30
N ALA A 400 -11.86 14.14 -3.06
CA ALA A 400 -10.98 15.07 -2.31
C ALA A 400 -10.64 16.39 -3.03
N GLY A 401 -11.56 16.92 -3.85
CA GLY A 401 -11.37 18.19 -4.57
C GLY A 401 -10.32 18.16 -5.70
N VAL A 402 -9.77 17.00 -6.05
CA VAL A 402 -8.80 16.86 -7.15
C VAL A 402 -9.47 17.21 -8.49
N PRO A 403 -8.79 17.92 -9.43
CA PRO A 403 -9.35 18.17 -10.76
C PRO A 403 -9.61 16.88 -11.54
N LYS A 404 -10.64 16.92 -12.40
CA LYS A 404 -10.94 15.83 -13.35
C LYS A 404 -9.80 15.65 -14.34
N SER A 405 -9.57 14.41 -14.74
CA SER A 405 -8.59 14.03 -15.77
C SER A 405 -9.22 13.09 -16.81
N SER A 406 -8.40 12.55 -17.70
CA SER A 406 -8.79 11.55 -18.70
C SER A 406 -7.64 10.57 -18.92
N PHE A 407 -7.94 9.39 -19.48
CA PHE A 407 -6.91 8.39 -19.77
C PHE A 407 -5.83 8.91 -20.74
N LYS A 408 -6.20 9.78 -21.69
CA LYS A 408 -5.26 10.47 -22.60
C LYS A 408 -4.33 11.44 -21.84
N ALA A 409 -4.84 12.15 -20.84
CA ALA A 409 -4.03 13.02 -19.99
C ALA A 409 -3.09 12.21 -19.08
N TYR A 410 -3.54 11.07 -18.55
CA TYR A 410 -2.70 10.13 -17.79
C TYR A 410 -1.53 9.60 -18.63
N ILE A 411 -1.77 9.16 -19.87
CA ILE A 411 -0.70 8.70 -20.77
C ILE A 411 0.34 9.81 -20.95
N ASN A 412 -0.11 11.03 -21.31
CA ASN A 412 0.78 12.15 -21.60
C ASN A 412 1.52 12.70 -20.35
N ASP A 413 1.05 12.43 -19.13
CA ASP A 413 1.67 12.97 -17.91
C ASP A 413 2.93 12.20 -17.48
N TRP A 414 4.07 12.61 -18.03
CA TRP A 414 5.39 12.13 -17.63
C TRP A 414 5.99 12.83 -16.39
N LYS A 415 5.39 13.93 -15.89
CA LYS A 415 6.01 14.79 -14.88
C LYS A 415 6.04 14.13 -13.50
N GLY A 416 7.14 13.43 -13.22
CA GLY A 416 7.33 12.67 -11.98
C GLY A 416 6.98 11.19 -12.08
N ARG A 417 6.61 10.68 -13.27
CA ARG A 417 6.28 9.25 -13.50
C ARG A 417 7.34 8.29 -12.95
N GLN A 418 8.63 8.57 -13.13
CA GLN A 418 9.71 7.73 -12.58
C GLN A 418 9.66 7.54 -11.06
N TRP A 419 9.21 8.55 -10.31
CA TRP A 419 9.07 8.46 -8.85
C TRP A 419 7.85 7.62 -8.45
N ALA A 420 6.76 7.70 -9.22
CA ALA A 420 5.58 6.86 -9.01
C ALA A 420 5.88 5.38 -9.30
N LEU A 421 6.61 5.13 -10.40
CA LEU A 421 7.12 3.80 -10.75
C LEU A 421 8.06 3.25 -9.66
N LEU A 422 8.98 4.07 -9.13
CA LEU A 422 9.85 3.70 -8.01
C LEU A 422 9.07 3.38 -6.74
N ALA A 423 8.05 4.17 -6.39
CA ALA A 423 7.20 3.93 -5.23
C ALA A 423 6.46 2.58 -5.33
N GLY A 424 5.99 2.20 -6.53
CA GLY A 424 5.39 0.89 -6.77
C GLY A 424 6.39 -0.26 -6.63
N LEU A 425 7.62 -0.12 -7.15
CA LEU A 425 8.68 -1.12 -6.94
C LEU A 425 9.01 -1.28 -5.45
N LEU A 426 9.20 -0.17 -4.72
CA LEU A 426 9.47 -0.19 -3.28
C LEU A 426 8.34 -0.87 -2.52
N CYS A 427 7.08 -0.57 -2.82
CA CYS A 427 5.95 -1.20 -2.15
C CYS A 427 5.85 -2.70 -2.48
N GLY A 428 6.04 -3.09 -3.74
CA GLY A 428 5.95 -4.49 -4.16
C GLY A 428 7.06 -5.36 -3.59
N PHE A 429 8.32 -4.92 -3.67
CA PHE A 429 9.42 -5.62 -3.00
C PHE A 429 9.25 -5.60 -1.47
N GLY A 430 8.80 -4.48 -0.89
CA GLY A 430 8.54 -4.36 0.54
C GLY A 430 7.51 -5.38 1.05
N ASN A 431 6.34 -5.48 0.42
CA ASN A 431 5.32 -6.47 0.77
C ASN A 431 5.82 -7.90 0.58
N GLY A 432 6.47 -8.20 -0.55
CA GLY A 432 7.07 -9.50 -0.80
C GLY A 432 8.07 -9.91 0.29
N PHE A 433 8.94 -8.99 0.71
CA PHE A 433 9.88 -9.19 1.81
C PHE A 433 9.18 -9.37 3.17
N GLN A 434 8.07 -8.67 3.46
CA GLN A 434 7.28 -8.91 4.68
C GLN A 434 6.72 -10.34 4.68
N PHE A 435 6.19 -10.80 3.54
CA PHE A 435 5.58 -12.14 3.44
C PHE A 435 6.61 -13.28 3.49
N MET A 436 7.79 -13.10 2.86
CA MET A 436 8.90 -14.06 2.99
C MET A 436 9.38 -14.17 4.44
N GLY A 437 9.54 -13.03 5.14
CA GLY A 437 9.85 -12.99 6.56
C GLY A 437 8.77 -13.66 7.41
N GLY A 438 7.49 -13.41 7.12
CA GLY A 438 6.34 -13.98 7.83
C GLY A 438 6.23 -15.52 7.72
N GLN A 439 6.54 -16.10 6.57
CA GLN A 439 6.56 -17.57 6.44
C GLN A 439 7.68 -18.20 7.29
N ALA A 440 8.85 -17.57 7.39
CA ALA A 440 9.99 -18.07 8.16
C ALA A 440 9.86 -17.84 9.69
N ALA A 441 9.41 -16.63 10.09
CA ALA A 441 9.44 -16.12 11.47
C ALA A 441 8.07 -16.07 12.16
N GLY A 442 6.98 -16.30 11.43
CA GLY A 442 5.58 -16.05 11.83
C GLY A 442 5.10 -14.67 11.39
N TYR A 443 3.90 -14.58 10.81
CA TYR A 443 3.34 -13.33 10.31
C TYR A 443 3.09 -12.32 11.44
N ALA A 444 2.78 -12.79 12.65
CA ALA A 444 2.65 -11.92 13.83
C ALA A 444 3.98 -11.21 14.19
N ALA A 445 5.13 -11.86 14.00
CA ALA A 445 6.42 -11.21 14.12
C ALA A 445 6.77 -10.33 12.90
N ALA A 446 6.31 -10.71 11.70
CA ALA A 446 6.49 -9.91 10.50
C ALA A 446 5.67 -8.61 10.49
N ASP A 447 4.59 -8.51 11.26
CA ASP A 447 3.91 -7.24 11.49
C ASP A 447 4.78 -6.21 12.24
N ALA A 448 5.97 -6.57 12.76
CA ALA A 448 7.01 -5.61 13.18
C ALA A 448 7.41 -4.63 12.07
N VAL A 449 7.27 -5.04 10.79
CA VAL A 449 7.44 -4.21 9.60
C VAL A 449 6.51 -2.99 9.61
N GLN A 450 5.40 -3.04 10.34
CA GLN A 450 4.46 -1.93 10.48
C GLN A 450 5.00 -0.78 11.36
N ALA A 451 6.26 -0.82 11.81
CA ALA A 451 6.95 0.36 12.36
C ALA A 451 7.30 1.43 11.31
N LEU A 452 6.51 1.53 10.23
CA LEU A 452 6.57 2.53 9.17
C LEU A 452 6.78 3.97 9.69
N PRO A 453 6.19 4.41 10.82
CA PRO A 453 6.47 5.72 11.41
C PRO A 453 7.96 6.05 11.61
N LEU A 454 8.85 5.08 11.82
CA LEU A 454 10.30 5.33 11.89
C LEU A 454 10.84 5.95 10.60
N VAL A 455 10.54 5.32 9.47
CA VAL A 455 11.09 5.65 8.16
C VAL A 455 10.27 6.78 7.51
N SER A 456 8.94 6.71 7.61
CA SER A 456 8.04 7.74 7.12
C SER A 456 8.23 9.09 7.85
N THR A 457 8.50 9.08 9.15
CA THR A 457 8.80 10.32 9.90
C THR A 457 10.20 10.85 9.61
N PHE A 458 11.20 9.98 9.40
CA PHE A 458 12.52 10.40 8.92
C PHE A 458 12.41 11.15 7.57
N TRP A 459 11.68 10.59 6.60
CA TRP A 459 11.42 11.26 5.33
C TRP A 459 10.55 12.52 5.47
N GLY A 460 9.58 12.53 6.38
CA GLY A 460 8.77 13.72 6.70
C GLY A 460 9.62 14.90 7.20
N ILE A 461 10.55 14.64 8.12
CA ILE A 461 11.50 15.65 8.62
C ILE A 461 12.41 16.11 7.47
N LEU A 462 12.99 15.18 6.71
CA LEU A 462 14.03 15.46 5.72
C LEU A 462 13.51 16.14 4.44
N LEU A 463 12.39 15.66 3.88
CA LEU A 463 11.86 16.12 2.58
C LEU A 463 10.84 17.25 2.72
N PHE A 464 10.11 17.28 3.84
CA PHE A 464 8.97 18.17 4.04
C PHE A 464 9.17 19.19 5.17
N GLY A 465 10.24 19.06 5.95
CA GLY A 465 10.46 19.89 7.14
C GLY A 465 9.39 19.68 8.21
N GLU A 466 8.78 18.49 8.28
CA GLU A 466 7.85 18.18 9.37
C GLU A 466 8.58 18.34 10.71
N TYR A 467 7.91 18.95 11.69
CA TYR A 467 8.46 19.39 12.96
C TYR A 467 9.55 20.48 12.90
N ARG A 468 9.84 21.13 11.77
CA ARG A 468 10.83 22.23 11.72
C ARG A 468 10.35 23.49 12.48
N LYS A 469 11.27 24.13 13.21
CA LYS A 469 11.02 25.26 14.13
C LYS A 469 9.96 24.95 15.21
N SER A 470 9.90 23.71 15.70
CA SER A 470 8.95 23.28 16.74
C SER A 470 9.52 23.51 18.15
N SER A 471 8.66 23.41 19.18
CA SER A 471 9.10 23.56 20.57
C SER A 471 10.01 22.40 21.02
N ARG A 472 10.85 22.65 22.03
CA ARG A 472 11.70 21.60 22.63
C ARG A 472 10.89 20.39 23.12
N LYS A 473 9.65 20.63 23.59
CA LYS A 473 8.69 19.60 23.99
C LYS A 473 8.38 18.64 22.82
N THR A 474 8.05 19.19 21.66
CA THR A 474 7.75 18.41 20.44
C THR A 474 8.94 17.53 20.03
N TYR A 475 10.16 18.06 20.05
CA TYR A 475 11.38 17.27 19.76
C TYR A 475 11.67 16.17 20.79
N ILE A 476 11.45 16.42 22.09
CA ILE A 476 11.63 15.40 23.15
C ILE A 476 10.63 14.27 23.00
N LEU A 477 9.34 14.59 22.79
CA LEU A 477 8.30 13.59 22.55
C LEU A 477 8.59 12.76 21.29
N LEU A 478 9.10 13.40 20.23
CA LEU A 478 9.47 12.76 18.97
C LEU A 478 10.64 11.77 19.17
N GLY A 479 11.65 12.13 19.96
CA GLY A 479 12.74 11.24 20.32
C GLY A 479 12.26 9.99 21.07
N PHE A 480 11.42 10.16 22.09
CA PHE A 480 10.83 9.03 22.83
C PHE A 480 9.90 8.16 21.96
N MET A 481 9.11 8.76 21.07
CA MET A 481 8.26 8.05 20.12
C MET A 481 9.09 7.11 19.22
N LEU A 482 10.15 7.64 18.59
CA LEU A 482 11.02 6.87 17.71
C LEU A 482 11.78 5.77 18.48
N PHE A 483 12.26 6.06 19.70
CA PHE A 483 12.86 5.05 20.57
C PHE A 483 11.91 3.89 20.90
N MET A 484 10.65 4.18 21.24
CA MET A 484 9.65 3.16 21.55
C MET A 484 9.27 2.32 20.32
N PHE A 485 9.24 2.91 19.11
CA PHE A 485 9.10 2.12 17.88
C PHE A 485 10.30 1.20 17.63
N ILE A 486 11.55 1.64 17.86
CA ILE A 486 12.74 0.78 17.75
C ILE A 486 12.67 -0.38 18.75
N ALA A 487 12.29 -0.10 20.00
CA ALA A 487 12.10 -1.13 21.03
C ALA A 487 10.98 -2.13 20.65
N ALA A 488 9.87 -1.64 20.10
CA ALA A 488 8.78 -2.49 19.61
C ALA A 488 9.23 -3.40 18.47
N VAL A 489 9.96 -2.88 17.46
CA VAL A 489 10.53 -3.69 16.36
C VAL A 489 11.44 -4.78 16.90
N ALA A 490 12.42 -4.42 17.74
CA ALA A 490 13.36 -5.37 18.30
C ALA A 490 12.65 -6.48 19.10
N THR A 491 11.60 -6.14 19.85
CA THR A 491 10.85 -7.06 20.70
C THR A 491 9.94 -7.98 19.88
N LEU A 492 9.16 -7.43 18.93
CA LEU A 492 8.34 -8.22 18.00
C LEU A 492 9.22 -9.18 17.18
N MET A 493 10.35 -8.71 16.64
CA MET A 493 11.30 -9.56 15.92
C MET A 493 11.96 -10.61 16.84
N ALA A 494 12.24 -10.31 18.11
CA ALA A 494 12.74 -11.30 19.06
C ALA A 494 11.72 -12.44 19.33
N SER A 495 10.42 -12.14 19.32
CA SER A 495 9.34 -13.13 19.49
C SER A 495 9.17 -14.12 18.33
N SER A 496 9.89 -13.92 17.22
CA SER A 496 9.85 -14.80 16.05
C SER A 496 10.03 -16.27 16.42
N GLY A 497 9.08 -17.09 15.99
CA GLY A 497 9.19 -18.54 16.03
C GLY A 497 10.13 -19.04 14.93
N HIS A 498 10.15 -20.35 14.72
CA HIS A 498 10.83 -20.96 13.59
C HIS A 498 9.94 -22.08 13.04
N ARG A 499 9.49 -21.94 11.78
CA ARG A 499 8.64 -22.94 11.12
C ARG A 499 9.53 -24.09 10.63
N SER A 500 9.43 -25.25 11.29
CA SER A 500 10.17 -26.45 10.90
C SER A 500 9.57 -27.01 9.60
N THR A 501 10.22 -26.77 8.46
CA THR A 501 9.86 -27.35 7.15
C THR A 501 10.35 -28.79 7.05
N LYS A 502 9.65 -29.69 7.75
CA LYS A 502 9.84 -31.15 7.72
C LYS A 502 8.65 -31.83 7.08
#